data_AF-A0A7J3LJI6-F1
#
_entry.id   AF-A0A7J3LJI6-F1
#
_cell.length_a   1.000
_cell.length_b   1.000
_cell.length_c   1.000
_cell.angle_alpha   90.00
_cell.angle_beta   90.00
_cell.angle_gamma   90.00
#
_symmetry.space_group_name_H-M   'P 1'
#
loop_
_entity.id
_entity.type
_entity.pdbx_description
1 polymer ?
#
loop_
_entity_poly.entity_id
_entity_poly.type
_entity_poly.pdbx_seq_one_letter_code
_entity_poly.pdbx_strand_id
1 'polypeptide(L)'
;MTKAFAKNLMLFMIAALMIISFWLGFRLNALNEDITLLKAELSARNSEVAALKADIGGLKNRLAIADSEITRLNNKINELNGSYQRTLTEKKALENNLQVLGKDYSALKKETFELLQDVELYQEEIQKSLEWYGKNSVLGATKEESNVKKHIEASCVLVEDVCRIKLGCFYLINKRKLGLSYQYDETVYGKDDKLSSITEFLENRGGDCEDYSLFYKAEYNYALAQCKGKEVILEGWKRPEKGDSELTYWLDFQRTWYLESVTRIDIMDFIYPNIICGNLYDLNAGNISGHCLIAFTDARIESIGDLSFLDGAYMIEPQDGSFRGRINKDGVYLLDKAIFYDDSKTSWIYSVITDSDYYLFSENKMEWQSYSSFNKLLREKSEHLRG
;
A
#
# COMPACT_ATOMS: atom_id res chain seq x y z
N MET A 1 -32.44 162.06 -7.48
CA MET A 1 -33.10 160.98 -6.73
C MET A 1 -32.40 160.79 -5.40
N THR A 2 -33.19 160.79 -4.33
CA THR A 2 -32.79 160.98 -2.93
C THR A 2 -32.14 159.72 -2.33
N LYS A 3 -31.30 159.91 -1.30
CA LYS A 3 -30.60 158.85 -0.53
C LYS A 3 -31.49 157.64 -0.10
N ALA A 4 -32.82 157.80 -0.10
CA ALA A 4 -33.80 156.73 0.13
C ALA A 4 -33.85 155.66 -0.98
N PHE A 5 -33.67 156.04 -2.26
CA PHE A 5 -33.72 155.10 -3.39
C PHE A 5 -32.50 154.17 -3.42
N ALA A 6 -31.31 154.70 -3.13
CA ALA A 6 -30.08 153.90 -3.00
C ALA A 6 -30.13 152.93 -1.81
N LYS A 7 -30.75 153.34 -0.69
CA LYS A 7 -30.94 152.49 0.50
C LYS A 7 -31.95 151.36 0.25
N ASN A 8 -33.05 151.63 -0.45
CA ASN A 8 -34.03 150.61 -0.85
C ASN A 8 -33.46 149.65 -1.90
N LEU A 9 -32.72 150.14 -2.90
CA LEU A 9 -32.05 149.29 -3.90
C LEU A 9 -30.98 148.38 -3.27
N MET A 10 -30.20 148.92 -2.32
CA MET A 10 -29.23 148.14 -1.56
C MET A 10 -29.94 147.08 -0.67
N LEU A 11 -31.06 147.41 -0.03
CA LEU A 11 -31.90 146.44 0.70
C LEU A 11 -32.45 145.33 -0.22
N PHE A 12 -32.91 145.69 -1.42
CA PHE A 12 -33.40 144.74 -2.43
C PHE A 12 -32.30 143.80 -2.93
N MET A 13 -31.10 144.32 -3.19
CA MET A 13 -29.96 143.48 -3.58
C MET A 13 -29.54 142.54 -2.45
N ILE A 14 -29.54 143.01 -1.20
CA ILE A 14 -29.26 142.17 -0.02
C ILE A 14 -30.34 141.09 0.16
N ALA A 15 -31.61 141.42 -0.02
CA ALA A 15 -32.72 140.46 0.04
C ALA A 15 -32.66 139.43 -1.10
N ALA A 16 -32.35 139.86 -2.32
CA ALA A 16 -32.15 138.98 -3.47
C ALA A 16 -30.95 138.04 -3.26
N LEU A 17 -29.83 138.54 -2.74
CA LEU A 17 -28.68 137.74 -2.34
C LEU A 17 -29.03 136.73 -1.24
N MET A 18 -29.83 137.10 -0.24
CA MET A 18 -30.29 136.18 0.81
C MET A 18 -31.22 135.09 0.28
N ILE A 19 -32.12 135.40 -0.67
CA ILE A 19 -33.01 134.42 -1.31
C ILE A 19 -32.20 133.44 -2.18
N ILE A 20 -31.26 133.97 -2.96
CA ILE A 20 -30.33 133.16 -3.78
C ILE A 20 -29.49 132.26 -2.86
N SER A 21 -28.94 132.79 -1.77
CA SER A 21 -28.17 131.99 -0.82
C SER A 21 -29.01 130.93 -0.12
N PHE A 22 -30.27 131.22 0.21
CA PHE A 22 -31.20 130.26 0.80
C PHE A 22 -31.57 129.14 -0.18
N TRP A 23 -31.87 129.48 -1.44
CA TRP A 23 -32.17 128.50 -2.49
C TRP A 23 -30.95 127.62 -2.83
N LEU A 24 -29.77 128.22 -2.93
CA LEU A 24 -28.50 127.49 -3.05
C LEU A 24 -28.26 126.57 -1.85
N GLY A 25 -28.51 127.05 -0.63
CA GLY A 25 -28.40 126.25 0.59
C GLY A 25 -29.38 125.07 0.62
N PHE A 26 -30.63 125.28 0.18
CA PHE A 26 -31.63 124.21 0.06
C PHE A 26 -31.23 123.17 -0.99
N ARG A 27 -30.77 123.60 -2.18
CA ARG A 27 -30.25 122.71 -3.23
C ARG A 27 -29.01 121.94 -2.77
N LEU A 28 -28.09 122.60 -2.06
CA LEU A 28 -26.92 121.97 -1.44
C LEU A 28 -27.32 120.90 -0.43
N ASN A 29 -28.32 121.18 0.43
CA ASN A 29 -28.82 120.19 1.39
C ASN A 29 -29.45 118.98 0.69
N ALA A 30 -30.32 119.20 -0.31
CA ALA A 30 -30.94 118.11 -1.08
C ALA A 30 -29.88 117.25 -1.80
N LEU A 31 -28.88 117.89 -2.42
CA LEU A 31 -27.76 117.18 -3.04
C LEU A 31 -26.94 116.40 -2.01
N ASN A 32 -26.78 116.94 -0.80
CA ASN A 32 -26.06 116.28 0.29
C ASN A 32 -26.82 115.05 0.83
N GLU A 33 -28.16 115.11 0.88
CA GLU A 33 -29.03 113.97 1.20
C GLU A 33 -28.91 112.87 0.14
N ASP A 34 -29.01 113.22 -1.15
CA ASP A 34 -28.83 112.27 -2.27
C ASP A 34 -27.44 111.61 -2.24
N ILE A 35 -26.38 112.39 -2.00
CA ILE A 35 -25.00 111.88 -1.84
C ILE A 35 -24.92 110.91 -0.65
N THR A 36 -25.62 111.19 0.44
CA THR A 36 -25.62 110.33 1.63
C THR A 36 -26.35 109.01 1.36
N LEU A 37 -27.48 109.06 0.64
CA LEU A 37 -28.23 107.86 0.23
C LEU A 37 -27.41 107.00 -0.75
N LEU A 38 -26.84 107.60 -1.79
CA LEU A 38 -25.96 106.93 -2.75
C LEU A 38 -24.75 106.27 -2.05
N LYS A 39 -24.17 106.92 -1.03
CA LYS A 39 -23.09 106.31 -0.22
C LYS A 39 -23.58 105.09 0.55
N ALA A 40 -24.79 105.13 1.11
CA ALA A 40 -25.37 104.00 1.82
C ALA A 40 -25.66 102.82 0.87
N GLU A 41 -26.26 103.08 -0.29
CA GLU A 41 -26.51 102.06 -1.31
C GLU A 41 -25.22 101.44 -1.85
N LEU A 42 -24.20 102.27 -2.12
CA LEU A 42 -22.88 101.81 -2.56
C LEU A 42 -22.22 100.93 -1.48
N SER A 43 -22.35 101.29 -0.20
CA SER A 43 -21.85 100.49 0.93
C SER A 43 -22.57 99.15 1.05
N ALA A 44 -23.91 99.14 0.89
CA ALA A 44 -24.71 97.92 0.89
C ALA A 44 -24.35 96.98 -0.28
N ARG A 45 -24.24 97.51 -1.50
CA ARG A 45 -23.79 96.74 -2.68
C ARG A 45 -22.38 96.20 -2.52
N ASN A 46 -21.45 96.98 -1.96
CA ASN A 46 -20.09 96.50 -1.67
C ASN A 46 -20.11 95.32 -0.70
N SER A 47 -21.00 95.34 0.29
CA SER A 47 -21.17 94.25 1.25
C SER A 47 -21.74 93.00 0.58
N GLU A 48 -22.73 93.14 -0.29
CA GLU A 48 -23.30 92.04 -1.06
C GLU A 48 -22.27 91.43 -2.04
N VAL A 49 -21.49 92.25 -2.73
CA VAL A 49 -20.38 91.80 -3.58
C VAL A 49 -19.33 91.04 -2.77
N ALA A 50 -19.04 91.48 -1.55
CA ALA A 50 -18.13 90.77 -0.65
C ALA A 50 -18.69 89.40 -0.23
N ALA A 51 -20.00 89.32 0.08
CA ALA A 51 -20.67 88.06 0.41
C ALA A 51 -20.69 87.08 -0.79
N LEU A 52 -21.05 87.55 -1.98
CA LEU A 52 -21.01 86.74 -3.21
C LEU A 52 -19.60 86.24 -3.54
N LYS A 53 -18.56 87.05 -3.31
CA LYS A 53 -17.16 86.60 -3.44
C LYS A 53 -16.83 85.47 -2.46
N ALA A 54 -17.31 85.57 -1.21
CA ALA A 54 -17.13 84.52 -0.22
C ALA A 54 -17.84 83.22 -0.64
N ASP A 55 -19.09 83.31 -1.11
CA ASP A 55 -19.86 82.16 -1.61
C ASP A 55 -19.19 81.50 -2.82
N ILE A 56 -18.73 82.29 -3.79
CA ILE A 56 -17.96 81.79 -4.95
C ILE A 56 -16.68 81.08 -4.48
N GLY A 57 -15.99 81.63 -3.48
CA GLY A 57 -14.83 80.98 -2.85
C GLY A 57 -15.19 79.63 -2.23
N GLY A 58 -16.30 79.58 -1.48
CA GLY A 58 -16.82 78.34 -0.87
C GLY A 58 -17.20 77.28 -1.91
N LEU A 59 -17.88 77.69 -2.99
CA LEU A 59 -18.24 76.79 -4.09
C LEU A 59 -17.01 76.25 -4.83
N LYS A 60 -16.00 77.09 -5.09
CA LYS A 60 -14.73 76.64 -5.69
C LYS A 60 -14.04 75.57 -4.84
N ASN A 61 -14.00 75.77 -3.52
CA ASN A 61 -13.41 74.78 -2.61
C ASN A 61 -14.18 73.46 -2.61
N ARG A 62 -15.53 73.52 -2.56
CA ARG A 62 -16.37 72.33 -2.64
C ARG A 62 -16.21 71.58 -3.96
N LEU A 63 -16.09 72.31 -5.07
CA LEU A 63 -15.84 71.71 -6.39
C LEU A 63 -14.47 71.01 -6.44
N ALA A 64 -13.41 71.64 -5.91
CA ALA A 64 -12.09 71.03 -5.85
C ALA A 64 -12.07 69.74 -5.01
N ILE A 65 -12.79 69.71 -3.88
CA ILE A 65 -12.95 68.51 -3.05
C ILE A 65 -13.70 67.42 -3.83
N ALA A 66 -14.79 67.77 -4.52
CA ALA A 66 -15.55 66.82 -5.33
C ALA A 66 -14.71 66.21 -6.47
N ASP A 67 -13.93 67.02 -7.19
CA ASP A 67 -13.02 66.54 -8.25
C ASP A 67 -11.95 65.58 -7.71
N SER A 68 -11.39 65.88 -6.52
CA SER A 68 -10.44 65.00 -5.85
C SER A 68 -11.08 63.65 -5.49
N GLU A 69 -12.31 63.67 -4.97
CA GLU A 69 -13.04 62.45 -4.59
C GLU A 69 -13.44 61.62 -5.82
N ILE A 70 -13.86 62.25 -6.91
CA ILE A 70 -14.13 61.59 -8.20
C ILE A 70 -12.87 60.89 -8.70
N THR A 71 -11.72 61.57 -8.66
CA THR A 71 -10.43 60.99 -9.06
C THR A 71 -10.08 59.77 -8.20
N ARG A 72 -10.26 59.87 -6.87
CA ARG A 72 -10.02 58.77 -5.92
C ARG A 72 -10.92 57.57 -6.20
N LEU A 73 -12.21 57.81 -6.45
CA LEU A 73 -13.18 56.76 -6.77
C LEU A 73 -12.86 56.09 -8.12
N ASN A 74 -12.48 56.85 -9.14
CA ASN A 74 -12.05 56.30 -10.43
C ASN A 74 -10.84 55.37 -10.29
N ASN A 75 -9.84 55.76 -9.49
CA ASN A 75 -8.68 54.90 -9.21
C ASN A 75 -9.11 53.60 -8.52
N LYS A 76 -10.00 53.68 -7.53
CA LYS A 76 -10.51 52.50 -6.83
C LYS A 76 -11.34 51.58 -7.73
N ILE A 77 -12.11 52.13 -8.66
CA ILE A 77 -12.83 51.37 -9.68
C ILE A 77 -11.85 50.62 -10.60
N ASN A 78 -10.77 51.28 -11.03
CA ASN A 78 -9.75 50.65 -11.87
C ASN A 78 -9.02 49.51 -11.16
N GLU A 79 -8.66 49.70 -9.88
CA GLU A 79 -8.07 48.64 -9.05
C GLU A 79 -9.02 47.46 -8.88
N LEU A 80 -10.30 47.72 -8.58
CA LEU A 80 -11.31 46.68 -8.42
C LEU A 80 -11.52 45.90 -9.72
N ASN A 81 -11.56 46.59 -10.86
CA ASN A 81 -11.68 45.94 -12.17
C ASN A 81 -10.46 45.05 -12.46
N GLY A 82 -9.24 45.50 -12.12
CA GLY A 82 -8.03 44.69 -12.23
C GLY A 82 -8.09 43.43 -11.36
N SER A 83 -8.53 43.55 -10.11
CA SER A 83 -8.73 42.41 -9.21
C SER A 83 -9.79 41.43 -9.72
N TYR A 84 -10.90 41.95 -10.26
CA TYR A 84 -11.96 41.14 -10.87
C TYR A 84 -11.46 40.33 -12.07
N GLN A 85 -10.70 40.94 -12.99
CA GLN A 85 -10.14 40.23 -14.14
C GLN A 85 -9.13 39.13 -13.73
N ARG A 86 -8.33 39.39 -12.68
CA ARG A 86 -7.42 38.38 -12.13
C ARG A 86 -8.19 37.19 -11.56
N THR A 87 -9.21 37.45 -10.75
CA THR A 87 -10.09 36.41 -10.17
C THR A 87 -10.77 35.59 -11.27
N LEU A 88 -11.24 36.24 -12.34
CA LEU A 88 -11.85 35.56 -13.49
C LEU A 88 -10.86 34.63 -14.21
N THR A 89 -9.59 35.05 -14.31
CA THR A 89 -8.52 34.25 -14.91
C THR A 89 -8.17 33.05 -14.04
N GLU A 90 -8.05 33.25 -12.73
CA GLU A 90 -7.82 32.18 -11.75
C GLU A 90 -8.96 31.16 -11.74
N LYS A 91 -10.22 31.62 -11.79
CA LYS A 91 -11.39 30.74 -11.91
C LYS A 91 -11.31 29.84 -13.14
N LYS A 92 -11.00 30.41 -14.31
CA LYS A 92 -10.85 29.62 -15.55
C LYS A 92 -9.72 28.59 -15.47
N ALA A 93 -8.60 28.96 -14.86
CA ALA A 93 -7.50 28.04 -14.63
C ALA A 93 -7.93 26.88 -13.71
N LEU A 94 -8.69 27.17 -12.65
CA LEU A 94 -9.21 26.16 -11.73
C LEU A 94 -10.22 25.22 -12.41
N GLU A 95 -11.11 25.75 -13.25
CA GLU A 95 -12.06 24.96 -14.05
C GLU A 95 -11.33 24.00 -15.00
N ASN A 96 -10.26 24.47 -15.65
CA ASN A 96 -9.42 23.62 -16.51
C ASN A 96 -8.70 22.52 -15.70
N ASN A 97 -8.13 22.87 -14.54
CA ASN A 97 -7.46 21.90 -13.68
C ASN A 97 -8.44 20.82 -13.18
N LEU A 98 -9.66 21.20 -12.82
CA LEU A 98 -10.70 20.25 -12.42
C LEU A 98 -11.08 19.29 -13.57
N GLN A 99 -11.14 19.80 -14.80
CA GLN A 99 -11.38 18.97 -15.97
C GLN A 99 -10.25 17.96 -16.22
N VAL A 100 -9.00 18.40 -16.11
CA VAL A 100 -7.83 17.51 -16.24
C VAL A 100 -7.85 16.45 -15.14
N LEU A 101 -8.03 16.85 -13.88
CA LEU A 101 -8.12 15.92 -12.74
C LEU A 101 -9.24 14.89 -12.92
N GLY A 102 -10.39 15.30 -13.48
CA GLY A 102 -11.49 14.38 -13.79
C GLY A 102 -11.12 13.33 -14.85
N LYS A 103 -10.32 13.71 -15.86
CA LYS A 103 -9.80 12.78 -16.87
C LYS A 103 -8.78 11.83 -16.26
N ASP A 104 -7.84 12.34 -15.47
CA ASP A 104 -6.80 11.54 -14.81
C ASP A 104 -7.43 10.53 -13.84
N TYR A 105 -8.42 10.96 -13.06
CA TYR A 105 -9.18 10.07 -12.18
C TYR A 105 -9.90 8.96 -12.97
N SER A 106 -10.52 9.29 -14.10
CA SER A 106 -11.17 8.29 -14.95
C SER A 106 -10.18 7.31 -15.57
N ALA A 107 -8.99 7.77 -15.96
CA ALA A 107 -7.93 6.91 -16.50
C ALA A 107 -7.39 5.97 -15.41
N LEU A 108 -7.06 6.50 -14.23
CA LEU A 108 -6.59 5.72 -13.09
C LEU A 108 -7.62 4.67 -12.64
N LYS A 109 -8.92 5.04 -12.62
CA LYS A 109 -9.99 4.10 -12.32
C LYS A 109 -10.04 2.94 -13.31
N LYS A 110 -9.82 3.22 -14.60
CA LYS A 110 -9.77 2.20 -15.66
C LYS A 110 -8.56 1.28 -15.48
N GLU A 111 -7.36 1.82 -15.31
CA GLU A 111 -6.14 1.04 -15.09
C GLU A 111 -6.25 0.14 -13.84
N THR A 112 -6.84 0.66 -12.77
CA THR A 112 -7.10 -0.12 -11.54
C THR A 112 -8.04 -1.30 -11.80
N PHE A 113 -9.06 -1.11 -12.65
CA PHE A 113 -10.00 -2.18 -12.99
C PHE A 113 -9.40 -3.23 -13.93
N GLU A 114 -8.51 -2.84 -14.84
CA GLU A 114 -7.74 -3.77 -15.67
C GLU A 114 -6.79 -4.60 -14.81
N LEU A 115 -6.03 -3.96 -13.91
CA LEU A 115 -5.15 -4.66 -12.97
C LEU A 115 -5.93 -5.62 -12.05
N LEU A 116 -7.12 -5.21 -11.59
CA LEU A 116 -7.96 -6.09 -10.76
C LEU A 116 -8.38 -7.36 -11.52
N GLN A 117 -8.72 -7.25 -12.81
CA GLN A 117 -9.03 -8.43 -13.63
C GLN A 117 -7.83 -9.35 -13.81
N ASP A 118 -6.64 -8.78 -14.07
CA ASP A 118 -5.41 -9.58 -14.20
C ASP A 118 -5.11 -10.33 -12.90
N VAL A 119 -5.28 -9.67 -11.75
CA VAL A 119 -5.09 -10.30 -10.43
C VAL A 119 -6.15 -11.38 -10.15
N GLU A 120 -7.41 -11.19 -10.57
CA GLU A 120 -8.44 -12.22 -10.48
C GLU A 120 -8.12 -13.44 -11.36
N LEU A 121 -7.56 -13.23 -12.56
CA LEU A 121 -7.10 -14.32 -13.44
C LEU A 121 -5.95 -15.11 -12.81
N TYR A 122 -4.92 -14.42 -12.29
CA TYR A 122 -3.82 -15.09 -11.58
C TYR A 122 -4.31 -15.84 -10.35
N GLN A 123 -5.32 -15.31 -9.65
CA GLN A 123 -5.94 -16.03 -8.56
C GLN A 123 -6.52 -17.37 -9.05
N GLU A 124 -7.30 -17.39 -10.13
CA GLU A 124 -7.85 -18.64 -10.66
C GLU A 124 -6.76 -19.65 -11.08
N GLU A 125 -5.66 -19.18 -11.65
CA GLU A 125 -4.52 -20.03 -12.03
C GLU A 125 -3.85 -20.65 -10.80
N ILE A 126 -3.61 -19.88 -9.73
CA ILE A 126 -3.02 -20.41 -8.50
C ILE A 126 -3.98 -21.39 -7.82
N GLN A 127 -5.29 -21.13 -7.79
CA GLN A 127 -6.28 -22.06 -7.24
C GLN A 127 -6.21 -23.41 -7.97
N LYS A 128 -6.12 -23.39 -9.31
CA LYS A 128 -5.94 -24.60 -10.11
C LYS A 128 -4.63 -25.31 -9.79
N SER A 129 -3.55 -24.56 -9.56
CA SER A 129 -2.25 -25.11 -9.15
C SER A 129 -2.33 -25.83 -7.80
N LEU A 130 -2.99 -25.23 -6.80
CA LEU A 130 -3.20 -25.86 -5.49
C LEU A 130 -4.09 -27.10 -5.56
N GLU A 131 -5.17 -27.05 -6.33
CA GLU A 131 -6.03 -28.23 -6.58
C GLU A 131 -5.28 -29.34 -7.30
N TRP A 132 -4.40 -29.00 -8.23
CA TRP A 132 -3.53 -29.94 -8.91
C TRP A 132 -2.52 -30.55 -7.93
N TYR A 133 -1.90 -29.74 -7.08
CA TYR A 133 -0.96 -30.19 -6.04
C TYR A 133 -1.63 -31.15 -5.07
N GLY A 134 -2.82 -30.82 -4.56
CA GLY A 134 -3.58 -31.69 -3.65
C GLY A 134 -3.97 -33.04 -4.28
N LYS A 135 -4.19 -33.09 -5.59
CA LYS A 135 -4.39 -34.37 -6.32
C LYS A 135 -3.10 -35.15 -6.50
N ASN A 136 -1.97 -34.45 -6.63
CA ASN A 136 -0.64 -35.04 -6.80
C ASN A 136 0.10 -35.26 -5.47
N SER A 137 -0.56 -35.12 -4.32
CA SER A 137 -0.03 -35.51 -3.00
C SER A 137 -0.59 -36.85 -2.50
N VAL A 138 -1.28 -37.59 -3.38
CA VAL A 138 -1.88 -38.90 -3.10
C VAL A 138 -1.60 -39.86 -4.26
N LEU A 139 -1.12 -41.06 -3.96
CA LEU A 139 -0.92 -42.10 -4.97
C LEU A 139 -2.28 -42.51 -5.58
N GLY A 140 -2.41 -42.38 -6.90
CA GLY A 140 -3.56 -42.77 -7.71
C GLY A 140 -3.57 -44.28 -8.03
N ALA A 141 -4.04 -44.62 -9.24
CA ALA A 141 -4.36 -46.01 -9.61
C ALA A 141 -3.66 -46.49 -10.88
N THR A 142 -2.63 -45.77 -11.36
CA THR A 142 -1.79 -46.24 -12.47
C THR A 142 -1.08 -47.54 -12.09
N LYS A 143 -0.52 -48.25 -13.07
CA LYS A 143 0.16 -49.53 -12.81
C LYS A 143 1.40 -49.31 -11.94
N GLU A 144 2.15 -48.25 -12.22
CA GLU A 144 3.35 -47.82 -11.52
C GLU A 144 3.02 -47.43 -10.09
N GLU A 145 2.02 -46.56 -9.88
CA GLU A 145 1.57 -46.15 -8.54
C GLU A 145 0.99 -47.33 -7.74
N SER A 146 0.25 -48.23 -8.40
CA SER A 146 -0.23 -49.46 -7.77
C SER A 146 0.90 -50.39 -7.35
N ASN A 147 2.03 -50.37 -8.07
CA ASN A 147 3.22 -51.11 -7.69
C ASN A 147 3.94 -50.49 -6.48
N VAL A 148 4.02 -49.15 -6.42
CA VAL A 148 4.49 -48.41 -5.25
C VAL A 148 3.69 -48.83 -4.00
N LYS A 149 2.35 -48.77 -4.09
CA LYS A 149 1.43 -49.17 -3.01
C LYS A 149 1.70 -50.57 -2.47
N LYS A 150 1.86 -51.56 -3.37
CA LYS A 150 2.18 -52.95 -2.99
C LYS A 150 3.50 -53.06 -2.26
N HIS A 151 4.53 -52.33 -2.69
CA HIS A 151 5.82 -52.35 -2.02
C HIS A 151 5.75 -51.69 -0.63
N ILE A 152 5.01 -50.60 -0.48
CA ILE A 152 4.79 -49.92 0.81
C ILE A 152 4.11 -50.87 1.80
N GLU A 153 3.00 -51.51 1.40
CA GLU A 153 2.27 -52.47 2.24
C GLU A 153 3.12 -53.67 2.64
N ALA A 154 3.95 -54.18 1.73
CA ALA A 154 4.73 -55.37 1.98
C ALA A 154 5.93 -55.13 2.92
N SER A 155 6.47 -53.91 2.94
CA SER A 155 7.81 -53.66 3.50
C SER A 155 7.89 -52.50 4.50
N CYS A 156 7.07 -51.46 4.35
CA CYS A 156 7.26 -50.18 5.06
C CYS A 156 6.32 -49.94 6.23
N VAL A 157 5.21 -50.68 6.29
CA VAL A 157 4.20 -50.52 7.34
C VAL A 157 3.98 -51.84 8.06
N LEU A 158 3.96 -51.80 9.39
CA LEU A 158 3.60 -52.91 10.25
C LEU A 158 2.40 -52.51 11.11
N VAL A 159 1.25 -53.15 10.89
CA VAL A 159 0.00 -52.84 11.60
C VAL A 159 -0.31 -53.95 12.60
N GLU A 160 0.15 -53.77 13.84
CA GLU A 160 -0.15 -54.64 15.00
C GLU A 160 -1.01 -53.87 16.00
N ASP A 161 -0.76 -53.95 17.31
CA ASP A 161 -1.45 -53.12 18.31
C ASP A 161 -1.16 -51.63 18.11
N VAL A 162 0.06 -51.33 17.66
CA VAL A 162 0.51 -50.01 17.21
C VAL A 162 0.89 -50.11 15.73
N CYS A 163 0.59 -49.08 14.95
CA CYS A 163 1.05 -48.97 13.57
C CYS A 163 2.47 -48.38 13.54
N ARG A 164 3.41 -49.08 12.90
CA ARG A 164 4.78 -48.59 12.71
C ARG A 164 5.05 -48.33 11.24
N ILE A 165 5.62 -47.18 10.93
CA ILE A 165 6.00 -46.79 9.57
C ILE A 165 7.50 -46.52 9.55
N LYS A 166 8.25 -47.24 8.70
CA LYS A 166 9.68 -47.02 8.50
C LYS A 166 9.91 -45.94 7.44
N LEU A 167 10.34 -44.75 7.86
CA LEU A 167 10.52 -43.59 6.99
C LEU A 167 11.64 -43.78 5.95
N GLY A 168 12.71 -44.50 6.31
CA GLY A 168 13.77 -44.90 5.38
C GLY A 168 13.36 -46.01 4.38
N CYS A 169 12.21 -46.65 4.57
CA CYS A 169 11.76 -47.70 3.66
C CYS A 169 11.40 -47.18 2.27
N PHE A 170 10.86 -45.96 2.19
CA PHE A 170 10.51 -45.35 0.90
C PHE A 170 11.74 -45.19 0.01
N TYR A 171 12.86 -44.72 0.56
CA TYR A 171 14.14 -44.70 -0.15
C TYR A 171 14.55 -46.06 -0.70
N LEU A 172 14.40 -47.13 0.10
CA LEU A 172 14.71 -48.49 -0.35
C LEU A 172 13.86 -48.88 -1.55
N ILE A 173 12.55 -48.65 -1.50
CA ILE A 173 11.63 -48.92 -2.61
C ILE A 173 12.03 -48.11 -3.84
N ASN A 174 12.16 -46.79 -3.67
CA ASN A 174 12.41 -45.83 -4.74
C ASN A 174 13.69 -46.17 -5.47
N LYS A 175 14.79 -46.35 -4.75
CA LYS A 175 16.09 -46.63 -5.36
C LYS A 175 16.22 -48.06 -5.87
N ARG A 176 15.83 -49.08 -5.10
CA ARG A 176 16.16 -50.49 -5.40
C ARG A 176 15.06 -51.23 -6.15
N LYS A 177 13.79 -50.86 -5.95
CA LYS A 177 12.66 -51.55 -6.59
C LYS A 177 12.17 -50.80 -7.82
N LEU A 178 12.15 -49.47 -7.76
CA LEU A 178 11.62 -48.61 -8.82
C LEU A 178 12.71 -47.99 -9.70
N GLY A 179 13.96 -47.97 -9.22
CA GLY A 179 15.11 -47.43 -9.96
C GLY A 179 15.06 -45.91 -10.13
N LEU A 180 14.47 -45.21 -9.17
CA LEU A 180 14.37 -43.75 -9.17
C LEU A 180 15.71 -43.13 -8.75
N SER A 181 16.07 -42.03 -9.39
CA SER A 181 17.27 -41.24 -9.09
C SER A 181 17.01 -39.76 -9.18
N TYR A 182 17.81 -38.95 -8.48
CA TYR A 182 17.79 -37.50 -8.59
C TYR A 182 18.07 -37.05 -10.03
N GLN A 183 17.26 -36.12 -10.53
CA GLN A 183 17.39 -35.53 -11.87
C GLN A 183 17.20 -34.01 -11.75
N TYR A 184 17.96 -33.23 -12.51
CA TYR A 184 17.82 -31.77 -12.54
C TYR A 184 16.87 -31.34 -13.67
N ASP A 185 15.94 -30.44 -13.41
CA ASP A 185 14.94 -29.99 -14.39
C ASP A 185 15.51 -29.39 -15.66
N GLU A 186 16.60 -28.63 -15.56
CA GLU A 186 17.33 -28.11 -16.72
C GLU A 186 17.74 -29.23 -17.69
N THR A 187 18.05 -30.41 -17.16
CA THR A 187 18.50 -31.57 -17.94
C THR A 187 17.35 -32.40 -18.52
N VAL A 188 16.19 -32.40 -17.88
CA VAL A 188 15.03 -33.22 -18.26
C VAL A 188 14.04 -32.45 -19.13
N TYR A 189 13.80 -31.17 -18.81
CA TYR A 189 12.74 -30.37 -19.42
C TYR A 189 13.24 -29.09 -20.12
N GLY A 190 14.50 -28.70 -19.90
CA GLY A 190 15.05 -27.44 -20.43
C GLY A 190 14.36 -26.19 -19.88
N LYS A 191 13.83 -26.29 -18.66
CA LYS A 191 13.19 -25.21 -17.88
C LYS A 191 13.86 -25.12 -16.52
N ASP A 192 13.80 -23.94 -15.91
CA ASP A 192 14.51 -23.65 -14.66
C ASP A 192 13.90 -24.35 -13.43
N ASP A 193 12.59 -24.62 -13.42
CA ASP A 193 11.88 -25.25 -12.29
C ASP A 193 10.46 -25.71 -12.72
N LYS A 194 10.14 -27.00 -12.66
CA LYS A 194 8.82 -27.57 -12.94
C LYS A 194 8.53 -28.79 -12.04
N LEU A 195 7.64 -28.57 -11.07
CA LEU A 195 7.00 -29.66 -10.33
C LEU A 195 6.31 -30.69 -11.26
N SER A 196 6.74 -31.94 -11.18
CA SER A 196 6.20 -33.08 -11.91
C SER A 196 5.01 -33.69 -11.17
N SER A 197 3.99 -34.14 -11.93
CA SER A 197 2.96 -35.01 -11.34
C SER A 197 3.59 -36.32 -10.84
N ILE A 198 2.91 -37.02 -9.91
CA ILE A 198 3.36 -38.35 -9.45
C ILE A 198 3.57 -39.31 -10.64
N THR A 199 2.66 -39.28 -11.61
CA THR A 199 2.75 -40.13 -12.79
C THR A 199 3.98 -39.78 -13.63
N GLU A 200 4.19 -38.49 -13.94
CA GLU A 200 5.38 -38.05 -14.69
C GLU A 200 6.68 -38.38 -13.95
N PHE A 201 6.75 -38.16 -12.64
CA PHE A 201 7.93 -38.48 -11.82
C PHE A 201 8.30 -39.97 -11.90
N LEU A 202 7.31 -40.86 -11.82
CA LEU A 202 7.53 -42.30 -11.95
C LEU A 202 7.92 -42.71 -13.37
N GLU A 203 7.32 -42.11 -14.40
CA GLU A 203 7.65 -42.35 -15.80
C GLU A 203 9.07 -41.90 -16.14
N ASN A 204 9.49 -40.75 -15.62
CA ASN A 204 10.81 -40.17 -15.81
C ASN A 204 11.91 -40.83 -14.96
N ARG A 205 11.53 -41.74 -14.04
CA ARG A 205 12.46 -42.40 -13.11
C ARG A 205 13.12 -41.44 -12.12
N GLY A 206 12.36 -40.47 -11.64
CA GLY A 206 12.79 -39.51 -10.62
C GLY A 206 12.60 -38.07 -11.07
N GLY A 207 13.22 -37.17 -10.31
CA GLY A 207 13.02 -35.72 -10.37
C GLY A 207 13.95 -35.04 -9.37
N ASP A 208 13.69 -33.79 -9.05
CA ASP A 208 14.53 -32.98 -8.18
C ASP A 208 14.02 -32.92 -6.72
N CYS A 209 14.55 -32.02 -5.90
CA CYS A 209 14.20 -31.94 -4.47
C CYS A 209 12.69 -31.76 -4.22
N GLU A 210 12.03 -30.99 -5.06
CA GLU A 210 10.64 -30.60 -4.90
C GLU A 210 9.70 -31.74 -5.34
N ASP A 211 10.03 -32.39 -6.46
CA ASP A 211 9.39 -33.63 -6.93
C ASP A 211 9.46 -34.75 -5.88
N TYR A 212 10.65 -34.98 -5.33
CA TYR A 212 10.86 -36.00 -4.31
C TYR A 212 10.07 -35.69 -3.04
N SER A 213 9.94 -34.41 -2.67
CA SER A 213 9.16 -34.00 -1.51
C SER A 213 7.68 -34.31 -1.71
N LEU A 214 7.12 -34.01 -2.90
CA LEU A 214 5.73 -34.32 -3.23
C LEU A 214 5.49 -35.83 -3.27
N PHE A 215 6.36 -36.57 -3.94
CA PHE A 215 6.22 -38.02 -4.06
C PHE A 215 6.33 -38.72 -2.69
N TYR A 216 7.31 -38.33 -1.87
CA TYR A 216 7.47 -38.87 -0.52
C TYR A 216 6.23 -38.62 0.34
N LYS A 217 5.65 -37.42 0.26
CA LYS A 217 4.40 -37.09 0.96
C LYS A 217 3.26 -38.01 0.51
N ALA A 218 3.17 -38.32 -0.78
CA ALA A 218 2.17 -39.25 -1.31
C ALA A 218 2.36 -40.70 -0.85
N GLU A 219 3.61 -41.18 -0.82
CA GLU A 219 3.97 -42.49 -0.26
C GLU A 219 3.61 -42.58 1.23
N TYR A 220 4.00 -41.56 2.00
CA TYR A 220 3.69 -41.47 3.42
C TYR A 220 2.18 -41.44 3.66
N ASN A 221 1.42 -40.61 2.93
CA ASN A 221 -0.03 -40.53 3.06
C ASN A 221 -0.69 -41.89 2.83
N TYR A 222 -0.20 -42.66 1.86
CA TYR A 222 -0.67 -44.03 1.62
C TYR A 222 -0.31 -44.97 2.77
N ALA A 223 0.91 -44.91 3.29
CA ALA A 223 1.36 -45.70 4.43
C ALA A 223 0.53 -45.41 5.69
N LEU A 224 0.31 -44.13 6.00
CA LEU A 224 -0.51 -43.68 7.12
C LEU A 224 -1.96 -44.16 7.01
N ALA A 225 -2.53 -44.16 5.80
CA ALA A 225 -3.89 -44.67 5.57
C ALA A 225 -4.04 -46.16 5.95
N GLN A 226 -2.96 -46.96 5.86
CA GLN A 226 -2.98 -48.37 6.27
C GLN A 226 -3.09 -48.54 7.79
N CYS A 227 -2.74 -47.52 8.58
CA CYS A 227 -2.81 -47.57 10.04
C CYS A 227 -4.24 -47.58 10.60
N LYS A 228 -5.26 -47.22 9.79
CA LYS A 228 -6.69 -47.31 10.16
C LYS A 228 -7.04 -46.71 11.53
N GLY A 229 -6.42 -45.59 11.89
CA GLY A 229 -6.66 -44.87 13.14
C GLY A 229 -6.04 -45.48 14.39
N LYS A 230 -5.16 -46.48 14.26
CA LYS A 230 -4.32 -46.94 15.38
C LYS A 230 -3.29 -45.88 15.76
N GLU A 231 -2.75 -45.97 16.97
CA GLU A 231 -1.56 -45.21 17.37
C GLU A 231 -0.43 -45.45 16.35
N VAL A 232 0.26 -44.39 15.97
CA VAL A 232 1.29 -44.42 14.93
C VAL A 232 2.64 -44.05 15.53
N ILE A 233 3.64 -44.88 15.28
CA ILE A 233 5.05 -44.59 15.57
C ILE A 233 5.81 -44.56 14.26
N LEU A 234 6.46 -43.44 13.96
CA LEU A 234 7.35 -43.34 12.81
C LEU A 234 8.76 -43.75 13.25
N GLU A 235 9.37 -44.66 12.50
CA GLU A 235 10.74 -45.10 12.72
C GLU A 235 11.63 -44.42 11.68
N GLY A 236 12.54 -43.58 12.15
CA GLY A 236 13.53 -42.88 11.33
C GLY A 236 14.95 -43.26 11.72
N TRP A 237 15.91 -42.67 11.04
CA TRP A 237 17.33 -42.85 11.34
C TRP A 237 18.09 -41.54 11.21
N LYS A 238 19.16 -41.38 12.00
CA LYS A 238 20.09 -40.26 11.90
C LYS A 238 21.53 -40.75 11.94
N ARG A 239 22.46 -39.89 11.52
CA ARG A 239 23.88 -40.12 11.77
C ARG A 239 24.15 -40.13 13.28
N PRO A 240 25.05 -40.98 13.78
CA PRO A 240 25.36 -41.02 15.20
C PRO A 240 25.99 -39.72 15.69
N GLU A 241 25.53 -39.22 16.84
CA GLU A 241 26.13 -38.08 17.54
C GLU A 241 26.81 -38.55 18.83
N LYS A 242 27.63 -37.67 19.43
CA LYS A 242 28.36 -37.99 20.66
C LYS A 242 27.39 -38.35 21.79
N GLY A 243 27.43 -39.60 22.23
CA GLY A 243 26.57 -40.12 23.30
C GLY A 243 25.42 -40.99 22.81
N ASP A 244 25.17 -41.02 21.50
CA ASP A 244 24.28 -42.02 20.91
C ASP A 244 24.94 -43.40 20.92
N SER A 245 24.11 -44.44 21.00
CA SER A 245 24.55 -45.80 20.71
C SER A 245 24.43 -46.04 19.21
N GLU A 246 25.55 -46.29 18.52
CA GLU A 246 25.53 -46.75 17.15
C GLU A 246 24.82 -48.10 17.07
N LEU A 247 23.82 -48.19 16.20
CA LEU A 247 23.03 -49.39 15.99
C LEU A 247 22.84 -49.64 14.49
N THR A 248 22.28 -50.80 14.18
CA THR A 248 21.83 -51.14 12.84
C THR A 248 20.38 -50.69 12.68
N TYR A 249 20.06 -49.99 11.59
CA TYR A 249 18.70 -49.62 11.23
C TYR A 249 18.21 -50.45 10.04
N TRP A 250 17.18 -51.28 10.26
CA TRP A 250 16.53 -52.02 9.18
C TRP A 250 15.60 -51.10 8.41
N LEU A 251 15.81 -51.00 7.09
CA LEU A 251 15.02 -50.14 6.21
C LEU A 251 13.60 -50.71 5.99
N ASP A 252 13.41 -52.01 6.16
CA ASP A 252 12.14 -52.71 5.97
C ASP A 252 11.82 -53.66 7.13
N PHE A 253 10.54 -53.99 7.31
CA PHE A 253 10.11 -54.92 8.38
C PHE A 253 10.48 -56.38 8.11
N GLN A 254 10.72 -56.76 6.84
CA GLN A 254 11.18 -58.10 6.48
C GLN A 254 12.67 -58.31 6.79
N ARG A 255 13.38 -57.27 7.25
CA ARG A 255 14.80 -57.27 7.55
C ARG A 255 15.65 -57.74 6.38
N THR A 256 15.36 -57.20 5.20
CA THR A 256 16.10 -57.52 3.97
C THR A 256 17.22 -56.53 3.71
N TRP A 257 17.09 -55.27 4.12
CA TRP A 257 18.09 -54.23 3.96
C TRP A 257 18.28 -53.42 5.23
N TYR A 258 19.51 -53.03 5.50
CA TYR A 258 19.84 -52.24 6.68
C TYR A 258 20.95 -51.23 6.41
N LEU A 259 21.03 -50.23 7.29
CA LEU A 259 22.12 -49.26 7.39
C LEU A 259 22.97 -49.60 8.63
N GLU A 260 24.30 -49.53 8.46
CA GLU A 260 25.28 -49.69 9.53
C GLU A 260 25.68 -48.32 10.08
N SER A 261 26.13 -48.28 11.35
CA SER A 261 26.60 -47.07 12.02
C SER A 261 25.62 -45.90 11.93
N VAL A 262 24.36 -46.16 12.28
CA VAL A 262 23.31 -45.13 12.38
C VAL A 262 22.58 -45.23 13.72
N THR A 263 21.89 -44.17 14.09
CA THR A 263 21.03 -44.14 15.29
C THR A 263 19.58 -44.19 14.87
N ARG A 264 18.81 -45.16 15.40
CA ARG A 264 17.36 -45.21 15.22
C ARG A 264 16.69 -44.12 16.04
N ILE A 265 15.70 -43.46 15.46
CA ILE A 265 14.80 -42.57 16.19
C ILE A 265 13.36 -43.05 16.06
N ASP A 266 12.61 -42.94 17.15
CA ASP A 266 11.18 -43.21 17.18
C ASP A 266 10.46 -41.86 17.35
N ILE A 267 9.55 -41.53 16.45
CA ILE A 267 8.77 -40.29 16.44
C ILE A 267 7.33 -40.65 16.81
N MET A 268 6.85 -40.06 17.90
CA MET A 268 5.50 -40.25 18.44
C MET A 268 4.74 -38.92 18.34
N ASP A 269 3.43 -38.97 18.17
CA ASP A 269 2.50 -37.81 18.06
C ASP A 269 2.69 -36.89 16.84
N PHE A 270 3.90 -36.74 16.32
CA PHE A 270 4.20 -35.95 15.11
C PHE A 270 3.98 -36.78 13.84
N ILE A 271 2.74 -36.79 13.32
CA ILE A 271 2.32 -37.64 12.20
C ILE A 271 1.76 -36.88 10.99
N TYR A 272 1.66 -35.55 11.05
CA TYR A 272 1.09 -34.76 9.96
C TYR A 272 2.21 -34.20 9.06
N PRO A 273 2.36 -34.69 7.81
CA PRO A 273 3.46 -34.32 6.92
C PRO A 273 3.19 -32.99 6.21
N ASN A 274 4.15 -32.07 6.28
CA ASN A 274 4.13 -30.81 5.54
C ASN A 274 5.43 -30.67 4.77
N ILE A 275 5.37 -30.20 3.53
CA ILE A 275 6.60 -29.85 2.80
C ILE A 275 7.03 -28.48 3.30
N ILE A 276 8.28 -28.35 3.71
CA ILE A 276 8.88 -27.08 4.08
C ILE A 276 10.02 -26.79 3.11
N CYS A 277 10.07 -25.59 2.55
CA CYS A 277 11.21 -25.17 1.74
C CYS A 277 11.78 -23.88 2.29
N GLY A 278 13.11 -23.78 2.22
CA GLY A 278 13.85 -22.79 2.96
C GLY A 278 15.30 -22.72 2.51
N ASN A 279 16.06 -21.90 3.23
CA ASN A 279 17.50 -21.99 3.20
C ASN A 279 17.91 -23.14 4.13
N LEU A 280 17.90 -24.36 3.61
CA LEU A 280 18.11 -25.60 4.35
C LEU A 280 19.37 -26.30 3.79
N TYR A 281 19.89 -27.26 4.54
CA TYR A 281 21.05 -28.01 4.06
C TYR A 281 20.64 -29.02 3.00
N ASP A 282 21.24 -28.91 1.81
CA ASP A 282 21.09 -29.86 0.71
C ASP A 282 22.27 -30.85 0.70
N LEU A 283 21.96 -32.15 0.71
CA LEU A 283 22.94 -33.23 0.61
C LEU A 283 23.62 -33.29 -0.75
N ASN A 284 22.95 -32.87 -1.82
CA ASN A 284 23.46 -32.92 -3.19
C ASN A 284 24.46 -31.79 -3.44
N ALA A 285 24.12 -30.56 -3.04
CA ALA A 285 25.02 -29.40 -3.09
C ALA A 285 26.09 -29.38 -1.99
N GLY A 286 25.87 -30.12 -0.89
CA GLY A 286 26.78 -30.17 0.25
C GLY A 286 26.88 -28.86 1.02
N ASN A 287 25.88 -27.97 0.90
CA ASN A 287 25.85 -26.66 1.54
C ASN A 287 24.41 -26.23 1.91
N ILE A 288 24.29 -25.09 2.60
CA ILE A 288 22.99 -24.45 2.87
C ILE A 288 22.60 -23.61 1.64
N SER A 289 21.48 -23.99 1.02
CA SER A 289 20.87 -23.39 -0.18
C SER A 289 19.34 -23.56 -0.15
N GLY A 290 18.65 -23.14 -1.22
CA GLY A 290 17.24 -23.51 -1.41
C GLY A 290 17.10 -25.03 -1.41
N HIS A 291 16.35 -25.57 -0.46
CA HIS A 291 16.09 -27.01 -0.32
C HIS A 291 14.76 -27.26 0.39
N CYS A 292 14.18 -28.44 0.16
CA CYS A 292 12.89 -28.84 0.71
C CYS A 292 13.03 -30.10 1.58
N LEU A 293 12.30 -30.14 2.70
CA LEU A 293 12.23 -31.27 3.62
C LEU A 293 10.77 -31.57 4.00
N ILE A 294 10.53 -32.75 4.59
CA ILE A 294 9.23 -33.09 5.16
C ILE A 294 9.25 -32.81 6.65
N ALA A 295 8.44 -31.86 7.09
CA ALA A 295 8.20 -31.56 8.50
C ALA A 295 6.98 -32.32 9.02
N PHE A 296 7.20 -33.21 9.99
CA PHE A 296 6.15 -33.90 10.71
C PHE A 296 5.73 -33.08 11.93
N THR A 297 4.47 -32.66 11.93
CA THR A 297 3.81 -31.84 12.96
C THR A 297 2.85 -32.70 13.80
N ASP A 298 2.52 -32.23 15.00
CA ASP A 298 1.62 -32.90 15.96
C ASP A 298 0.14 -32.58 15.71
N ALA A 299 -0.16 -31.57 14.89
CA ALA A 299 -1.48 -31.23 14.40
C ALA A 299 -1.46 -30.76 12.94
N ARG A 300 -2.61 -30.80 12.27
CA ARG A 300 -2.73 -30.32 10.88
C ARG A 300 -2.60 -28.80 10.82
N ILE A 301 -1.94 -28.31 9.78
CA ILE A 301 -1.85 -26.88 9.46
C ILE A 301 -2.95 -26.54 8.44
N GLU A 302 -4.00 -25.85 8.88
CA GLU A 302 -5.15 -25.45 8.04
C GLU A 302 -5.28 -23.93 7.91
N SER A 303 -4.53 -23.17 8.70
CA SER A 303 -4.50 -21.72 8.67
C SER A 303 -3.12 -21.16 9.06
N ILE A 304 -2.91 -19.85 8.86
CA ILE A 304 -1.69 -19.15 9.29
C ILE A 304 -1.45 -19.31 10.81
N GLY A 305 -2.50 -19.37 11.63
CA GLY A 305 -2.36 -19.56 13.08
C GLY A 305 -1.79 -20.93 13.46
N ASP A 306 -2.04 -21.93 12.63
CA ASP A 306 -1.61 -23.31 12.84
C ASP A 306 -0.14 -23.52 12.48
N LEU A 307 0.53 -22.55 11.82
CA LEU A 307 1.97 -22.61 11.56
C LEU A 307 2.78 -22.73 12.85
N SER A 308 2.21 -22.36 13.99
CA SER A 308 2.81 -22.60 15.31
C SER A 308 3.05 -24.08 15.62
N PHE A 309 2.32 -25.01 15.00
CA PHE A 309 2.54 -26.46 15.12
C PHE A 309 3.83 -26.94 14.45
N LEU A 310 4.50 -26.08 13.68
CA LEU A 310 5.87 -26.35 13.22
C LEU A 310 6.86 -26.35 14.40
N ASP A 311 6.57 -25.70 15.52
CA ASP A 311 7.46 -25.72 16.67
C ASP A 311 7.62 -27.15 17.21
N GLY A 312 8.86 -27.65 17.23
CA GLY A 312 9.18 -29.03 17.60
C GLY A 312 9.01 -30.06 16.47
N ALA A 313 8.58 -29.67 15.28
CA ALA A 313 8.37 -30.61 14.17
C ALA A 313 9.67 -31.32 13.78
N TYR A 314 9.53 -32.60 13.39
CA TYR A 314 10.65 -33.43 12.95
C TYR A 314 10.86 -33.27 11.45
N MET A 315 12.09 -32.93 11.03
CA MET A 315 12.42 -32.77 9.61
C MET A 315 13.09 -34.02 9.06
N ILE A 316 12.53 -34.54 7.97
CA ILE A 316 12.98 -35.75 7.29
C ILE A 316 13.37 -35.40 5.85
N GLU A 317 14.50 -35.92 5.42
CA GLU A 317 14.96 -35.82 4.04
C GLU A 317 14.19 -36.83 3.17
N PRO A 318 13.37 -36.38 2.20
CA PRO A 318 12.60 -37.30 1.36
C PRO A 318 13.48 -38.22 0.51
N GLN A 319 14.70 -37.82 0.18
CA GLN A 319 15.58 -38.60 -0.69
C GLN A 319 16.14 -39.87 -0.05
N ASP A 320 16.38 -39.89 1.26
CA ASP A 320 16.98 -41.05 1.96
C ASP A 320 16.24 -41.46 3.27
N GLY A 321 15.23 -40.69 3.66
CA GLY A 321 14.46 -40.88 4.89
C GLY A 321 15.25 -40.60 6.16
N SER A 322 16.37 -39.87 6.07
CA SER A 322 17.17 -39.48 7.23
C SER A 322 16.54 -38.32 7.99
N PHE A 323 16.72 -38.33 9.30
CA PHE A 323 16.34 -37.24 10.18
C PHE A 323 17.38 -36.12 10.15
N ARG A 324 16.91 -34.92 9.83
CA ARG A 324 17.76 -33.74 9.60
C ARG A 324 17.78 -32.79 10.79
N GLY A 325 16.85 -32.94 11.73
CA GLY A 325 16.75 -32.13 12.94
C GLY A 325 15.32 -31.66 13.20
N ARG A 326 15.18 -30.65 14.05
CA ARG A 326 13.87 -30.14 14.49
C ARG A 326 13.71 -28.66 14.18
N ILE A 327 12.47 -28.26 13.95
CA ILE A 327 12.10 -26.84 13.97
C ILE A 327 11.91 -26.43 15.42
N ASN A 328 12.31 -25.21 15.78
CA ASN A 328 12.07 -24.62 17.10
C ASN A 328 11.58 -23.17 16.97
N LYS A 329 11.15 -22.57 18.09
CA LYS A 329 10.73 -21.15 18.13
C LYS A 329 11.77 -20.16 17.61
N ASP A 330 13.05 -20.50 17.70
CA ASP A 330 14.17 -19.64 17.31
C ASP A 330 14.61 -19.87 15.86
N GLY A 331 13.98 -20.80 15.12
CA GLY A 331 14.29 -21.13 13.73
C GLY A 331 14.46 -22.63 13.46
N VAL A 332 15.46 -22.98 12.65
CA VAL A 332 15.70 -24.36 12.20
C VAL A 332 16.94 -24.91 12.89
N TYR A 333 16.78 -26.00 13.64
CA TYR A 333 17.90 -26.73 14.24
C TYR A 333 18.24 -27.97 13.39
N LEU A 334 19.36 -27.89 12.67
CA LEU A 334 19.90 -28.98 11.86
C LEU A 334 20.92 -29.80 12.67
N LEU A 335 20.80 -31.13 12.66
CA LEU A 335 21.75 -32.02 13.34
C LEU A 335 23.13 -32.02 12.69
N ASP A 336 23.19 -31.88 11.37
CA ASP A 336 24.46 -31.88 10.65
C ASP A 336 25.24 -30.56 10.80
N LYS A 337 24.80 -29.61 11.64
CA LYS A 337 25.43 -28.28 11.80
C LYS A 337 26.93 -28.35 12.09
N ALA A 338 27.39 -29.37 12.81
CA ALA A 338 28.80 -29.58 13.13
C ALA A 338 29.70 -29.95 11.92
N ILE A 339 29.11 -30.36 10.78
CA ILE A 339 29.82 -30.68 9.54
C ILE A 339 30.02 -29.43 8.68
N PHE A 340 29.28 -28.34 8.96
CA PHE A 340 29.24 -27.13 8.13
C PHE A 340 30.08 -26.03 8.76
N TYR A 341 31.29 -25.85 8.23
CA TYR A 341 32.32 -24.92 8.68
C TYR A 341 31.99 -23.42 8.43
N ASP A 342 30.73 -23.05 8.21
CA ASP A 342 30.33 -21.67 7.94
C ASP A 342 29.20 -21.20 8.86
N ASP A 343 29.58 -20.70 10.04
CA ASP A 343 28.69 -20.07 11.03
C ASP A 343 27.99 -18.81 10.50
N SER A 344 28.31 -18.32 9.29
CA SER A 344 27.66 -17.15 8.69
C SER A 344 26.32 -17.45 8.01
N LYS A 345 26.02 -18.72 7.72
CA LYS A 345 24.76 -19.13 7.07
C LYS A 345 23.73 -19.62 8.08
N THR A 346 22.66 -18.86 8.25
CA THR A 346 21.49 -19.26 9.04
C THR A 346 20.56 -20.15 8.22
N SER A 347 19.86 -21.06 8.89
CA SER A 347 18.79 -21.86 8.26
C SER A 347 17.44 -21.33 8.69
N TRP A 348 16.55 -21.14 7.71
CA TRP A 348 15.19 -20.67 7.94
C TRP A 348 14.25 -21.22 6.87
N ILE A 349 12.97 -21.27 7.23
CA ILE A 349 11.89 -21.71 6.34
C ILE A 349 11.21 -20.46 5.81
N TYR A 350 11.06 -20.37 4.49
CA TYR A 350 10.31 -19.28 3.87
C TYR A 350 9.01 -19.76 3.24
N SER A 351 8.80 -21.08 3.06
CA SER A 351 7.56 -21.62 2.52
C SER A 351 7.14 -22.93 3.18
N VAL A 352 5.83 -23.14 3.27
CA VAL A 352 5.21 -24.34 3.83
C VAL A 352 4.06 -24.76 2.91
N ILE A 353 4.09 -26.00 2.44
CA ILE A 353 3.07 -26.57 1.57
C ILE A 353 2.32 -27.66 2.33
N THR A 354 1.03 -27.45 2.48
CA THR A 354 0.13 -28.33 3.25
C THR A 354 -0.85 -29.02 2.30
N ASP A 355 -1.83 -29.76 2.85
CA ASP A 355 -2.91 -30.32 2.04
C ASP A 355 -3.96 -29.28 1.63
N SER A 356 -4.00 -28.13 2.32
CA SER A 356 -5.08 -27.15 2.20
C SER A 356 -4.65 -25.80 1.63
N ASP A 357 -3.39 -25.42 1.81
CA ASP A 357 -2.88 -24.10 1.47
C ASP A 357 -1.35 -24.09 1.26
N TYR A 358 -0.88 -23.01 0.65
CA TYR A 358 0.51 -22.66 0.48
C TYR A 358 0.83 -21.39 1.26
N TYR A 359 1.77 -21.51 2.19
CA TYR A 359 2.20 -20.42 3.06
C TYR A 359 3.58 -19.92 2.63
N LEU A 360 3.73 -18.61 2.53
CA LEU A 360 4.97 -17.94 2.17
C LEU A 360 5.28 -16.84 3.18
N PHE A 361 6.52 -16.79 3.67
CA PHE A 361 6.98 -15.75 4.57
C PHE A 361 7.38 -14.51 3.76
N SER A 362 6.79 -13.36 4.11
CA SER A 362 7.11 -12.07 3.49
C SER A 362 8.17 -11.35 4.29
N GLU A 363 9.41 -11.30 3.80
CA GLU A 363 10.50 -10.57 4.47
C GLU A 363 10.19 -9.06 4.60
N ASN A 364 9.53 -8.48 3.60
CA ASN A 364 9.15 -7.06 3.63
C ASN A 364 8.16 -6.72 4.74
N LYS A 365 7.26 -7.64 5.08
CA LYS A 365 6.23 -7.44 6.10
C LYS A 365 6.53 -8.15 7.42
N MET A 366 7.55 -9.01 7.44
CA MET A 366 7.89 -9.89 8.56
C MET A 366 6.71 -10.74 9.03
N GLU A 367 5.89 -11.23 8.09
CA GLU A 367 4.69 -12.02 8.39
C GLU A 367 4.50 -13.17 7.39
N TRP A 368 3.83 -14.22 7.85
CA TRP A 368 3.36 -15.29 6.97
C TRP A 368 2.13 -14.84 6.18
N GLN A 369 2.12 -15.19 4.90
CA GLN A 369 1.01 -15.01 3.99
C GLN A 369 0.54 -16.37 3.51
N SER A 370 -0.76 -16.51 3.29
CA SER A 370 -1.33 -17.71 2.72
C SER A 370 -2.17 -17.36 1.51
N TYR A 371 -2.26 -18.30 0.57
CA TYR A 371 -3.05 -18.07 -0.62
C TYR A 371 -4.54 -17.94 -0.31
N SER A 372 -5.08 -18.74 0.62
CA SER A 372 -6.48 -18.59 1.04
C SER A 372 -6.79 -17.20 1.62
N SER A 373 -5.86 -16.62 2.39
CA SER A 373 -5.99 -15.27 2.94
C SER A 373 -5.95 -14.21 1.85
N PHE A 374 -5.07 -14.37 0.85
CA PHE A 374 -5.00 -13.49 -0.31
C PHE A 374 -6.31 -13.51 -1.12
N ASN A 375 -6.85 -14.70 -1.39
CA ASN A 375 -8.11 -14.88 -2.14
C ASN A 375 -9.28 -14.19 -1.43
N LYS A 376 -9.37 -14.33 -0.10
CA LYS A 376 -10.39 -13.63 0.69
C LYS A 376 -10.26 -12.11 0.56
N LEU A 377 -9.05 -11.57 0.73
CA LEU A 377 -8.80 -10.14 0.62
C LEU A 377 -9.12 -9.60 -0.79
N LEU A 378 -8.77 -10.34 -1.84
CA LEU A 378 -9.05 -9.93 -3.22
C LEU A 378 -10.55 -9.81 -3.47
N ARG A 379 -11.36 -10.77 -3.00
CA ARG A 379 -12.82 -10.73 -3.11
C ARG A 379 -13.41 -9.48 -2.44
N GLU A 380 -12.99 -9.19 -1.21
CA GLU A 380 -13.45 -8.01 -0.46
C GLU A 380 -13.09 -6.69 -1.18
N LYS A 381 -11.89 -6.60 -1.76
CA LYS A 381 -11.45 -5.42 -2.51
C LYS A 381 -12.14 -5.29 -3.87
N SER A 382 -12.39 -6.40 -4.56
CA SER A 382 -13.10 -6.44 -5.83
C SER A 382 -14.54 -5.93 -5.68
N GLU A 383 -15.24 -6.37 -4.61
CA GLU A 383 -16.58 -5.87 -4.29
C GLU A 383 -16.60 -4.36 -4.04
N HIS A 384 -15.62 -3.83 -3.29
CA HIS A 384 -15.53 -2.40 -3.00
C HIS A 384 -15.27 -1.54 -4.25
N LEU A 385 -14.52 -2.05 -5.23
CA LEU A 385 -14.20 -1.31 -6.46
C LEU A 385 -15.33 -1.37 -7.50
N ARG A 386 -16.18 -2.40 -7.43
CA ARG A 386 -17.33 -2.60 -8.33
C ARG A 386 -18.60 -1.88 -7.85
N GLY A 387 -18.75 -1.67 -6.54
CA GLY A 387 -19.79 -0.83 -5.94
C GLY A 387 -19.49 0.66 -6.07
#